data_AF-Q2SSU3-F1
#
_entry.id   AF-Q2SSU3-F1
#
_cell.length_a   1.000
_cell.length_b   1.000
_cell.length_c   1.000
_cell.angle_alpha   90.00
_cell.angle_beta   90.00
_cell.angle_gamma   90.00
#
_symmetry.space_group_name_H-M   'P 1'
#
loop_
_entity.id
_entity.type
_entity.pdbx_description
1 polymer ?
#
loop_
_entity_poly.entity_id
_entity_poly.type
_entity_poly.pdbx_seq_one_letter_code
_entity_poly.pdbx_strand_id
1 'polypeptide(L)'
;MKFIEDKDLWWITQYAENVSDEGVYEVINWKIKNSDEEDRQAIVEQILNLVENMSNLDDEINKKIYNKLMSDNLFSLSKLEDINEFFDKLDYEEVDEVANYFSLDNFDEFLEEEEIISDSSLEELIDTSLKENGLDSYYINLVEPWRNSTAEYVVINDYVNGFSDKYSDDEVKKAHKNHIIKQFIDELKLG
;
A
#
# COMPACT_ATOMS: atom_id res chain seq x y z
N MET A 1 27.16 8.14 21.80
CA MET A 1 27.19 6.72 21.41
C MET A 1 26.29 6.61 20.20
N LYS A 2 26.84 6.13 19.08
CA LYS A 2 26.09 5.78 17.88
C LYS A 2 25.68 4.32 18.00
N PHE A 3 24.42 4.04 17.68
CA PHE A 3 23.80 2.72 17.66
C PHE A 3 23.66 2.21 16.22
N ILE A 4 23.41 3.11 15.27
CA ILE A 4 23.40 2.84 13.82
C ILE A 4 24.44 3.73 13.14
N GLU A 5 25.21 3.15 12.23
CA GLU A 5 26.21 3.88 11.44
C GLU A 5 25.55 4.67 10.29
N ASP A 6 26.11 5.82 9.93
CA ASP A 6 25.53 6.72 8.93
C ASP A 6 25.35 6.05 7.56
N LYS A 7 26.29 5.17 7.19
CA LYS A 7 26.25 4.41 5.94
C LYS A 7 24.99 3.53 5.82
N ASP A 8 24.45 3.07 6.95
CA ASP A 8 23.31 2.16 6.99
C ASP A 8 21.98 2.95 6.86
N LEU A 9 22.02 4.27 7.08
CA LEU A 9 20.89 5.18 6.94
C LEU A 9 21.00 6.10 5.71
N TRP A 10 22.12 6.08 4.98
CA TRP A 10 22.38 7.01 3.89
C TRP A 10 21.27 7.04 2.84
N TRP A 11 20.71 5.88 2.51
CA TRP A 11 19.66 5.78 1.49
C TRP A 11 18.37 6.50 1.92
N ILE A 12 17.96 6.45 3.18
CA ILE A 12 16.71 7.11 3.61
C ILE A 12 16.81 8.64 3.63
N THR A 13 18.03 9.21 3.62
CA THR A 13 18.19 10.67 3.65
C THR A 13 17.75 11.34 2.36
N GLN A 14 17.59 10.59 1.26
CA GLN A 14 17.04 11.12 0.01
C GLN A 14 15.62 11.69 0.17
N TYR A 15 14.88 11.21 1.17
CA TYR A 15 13.53 11.67 1.49
C TYR A 15 13.51 12.87 2.46
N ALA A 16 14.69 13.32 2.93
CA ALA A 16 14.83 14.46 3.81
C ALA A 16 14.76 15.78 3.02
N GLU A 17 13.61 16.45 3.03
CA GLU A 17 13.44 17.73 2.33
C GLU A 17 14.01 18.93 3.10
N ASN A 18 13.97 18.88 4.44
CA ASN A 18 14.24 20.04 5.32
C ASN A 18 15.29 19.78 6.40
N VAL A 19 15.97 18.63 6.34
CA VAL A 19 16.96 18.18 7.33
C VAL A 19 18.20 17.73 6.58
N SER A 20 19.39 18.07 7.08
CA SER A 20 20.63 17.53 6.51
C SER A 20 20.76 16.04 6.79
N ASP A 21 21.52 15.31 5.98
CA ASP A 21 21.84 13.89 6.21
C ASP A 21 22.29 13.65 7.67
N GLU A 22 23.23 14.46 8.18
CA GLU A 22 23.70 14.37 9.57
C GLU A 22 22.56 14.55 10.58
N GLY A 23 21.58 15.40 10.28
CA GLY A 23 20.43 15.62 11.16
C GLY A 23 19.50 14.41 11.20
N VAL A 24 19.35 13.69 10.09
CA VAL A 24 18.62 12.41 10.05
C VAL A 24 19.31 11.38 10.94
N TYR A 25 20.64 11.22 10.80
CA TYR A 25 21.42 10.26 11.57
C TYR A 25 21.38 10.57 13.08
N GLU A 26 21.51 11.85 13.44
CA GLU A 26 21.43 12.31 14.83
C GLU A 26 20.06 12.05 15.43
N VAL A 27 18.98 12.35 14.71
CA VAL A 27 17.60 12.13 15.18
C VAL A 27 17.34 10.65 15.44
N ILE A 28 17.67 9.76 14.50
CA ILE A 28 17.44 8.32 14.65
C ILE A 28 18.25 7.76 15.82
N ASN A 29 19.56 8.06 15.88
CA ASN A 29 20.40 7.62 16.98
C ASN A 29 19.96 8.20 18.34
N TRP A 30 19.46 9.43 18.36
CA TRP A 30 18.89 10.03 19.57
C TRP A 30 17.63 9.28 20.02
N LYS A 31 16.73 8.91 19.10
CA LYS A 31 15.52 8.13 19.44
C LYS A 31 15.89 6.78 20.04
N ILE A 32 16.77 6.02 19.40
CA ILE A 32 17.26 4.71 19.90
C ILE A 32 17.89 4.86 21.29
N LYS A 33 18.73 5.88 21.49
CA LYS A 33 19.35 6.15 22.79
C LYS A 33 18.33 6.36 23.90
N ASN A 34 17.20 7.00 23.59
CA ASN A 34 16.17 7.34 24.56
C ASN A 34 15.04 6.30 24.64
N SER A 35 15.06 5.25 23.81
CA SER A 35 14.25 4.04 24.00
C SER A 35 14.78 3.20 25.18
N ASP A 36 13.95 2.24 25.59
CA ASP A 36 14.25 1.28 26.65
C ASP A 36 15.55 0.53 26.37
N GLU A 37 16.42 0.45 27.39
CA GLU A 37 17.79 -0.04 27.23
C GLU A 37 17.87 -1.50 26.77
N GLU A 38 16.95 -2.33 27.26
CA GLU A 38 16.85 -3.75 26.92
C GLU A 38 16.44 -3.96 25.45
N ASP A 39 15.71 -3.01 24.86
CA ASP A 39 15.15 -3.11 23.51
C ASP A 39 16.04 -2.46 22.44
N ARG A 40 17.03 -1.64 22.81
CA ARG A 40 17.80 -0.82 21.84
C ARG A 40 18.41 -1.62 20.71
N GLN A 41 18.95 -2.81 21.01
CA GLN A 41 19.56 -3.65 19.99
C GLN A 41 18.50 -4.18 19.02
N ALA A 42 17.36 -4.65 19.55
CA ALA A 42 16.26 -5.13 18.72
C ALA A 42 15.69 -3.98 17.85
N ILE A 43 15.54 -2.77 18.42
CA ILE A 43 15.12 -1.58 17.66
C ILE A 43 16.09 -1.27 16.51
N VAL A 44 17.41 -1.36 16.75
CA VAL A 44 18.42 -1.19 15.70
C VAL A 44 18.21 -2.19 14.57
N GLU A 45 18.06 -3.47 14.91
CA GLU A 45 17.84 -4.54 13.93
C GLU A 45 16.55 -4.30 13.12
N GLN A 46 15.46 -3.92 13.77
CA GLN A 46 14.19 -3.64 13.08
C GLN A 46 14.26 -2.40 12.18
N ILE A 47 14.99 -1.34 12.57
CA ILE A 47 15.19 -0.17 11.69
C ILE A 47 16.00 -0.56 10.45
N LEU A 48 17.05 -1.36 10.61
CA LEU A 48 17.87 -1.79 9.47
C LEU A 48 17.06 -2.64 8.49
N ASN A 49 16.26 -3.59 8.99
CA ASN A 49 15.35 -4.39 8.16
C ASN A 49 14.33 -3.51 7.43
N LEU A 50 13.76 -2.52 8.11
CA LEU A 50 12.82 -1.60 7.49
C LEU A 50 13.48 -0.79 6.36
N VAL A 51 14.69 -0.27 6.59
CA VAL A 51 15.45 0.45 5.56
C VAL A 51 15.75 -0.45 4.34
N GLU A 52 16.05 -1.73 4.56
CA GLU A 52 16.23 -2.70 3.49
C GLU A 52 14.91 -2.93 2.72
N ASN A 53 13.79 -3.14 3.42
CA ASN A 53 12.47 -3.33 2.82
C ASN A 53 12.03 -2.13 1.97
N MET A 54 12.30 -0.92 2.45
CA MET A 54 12.00 0.32 1.73
C MET A 54 12.67 0.38 0.34
N SER A 55 13.81 -0.28 0.13
CA SER A 55 14.49 -0.29 -1.18
C SER A 55 13.67 -0.93 -2.31
N ASN A 56 12.65 -1.73 -1.97
CA ASN A 56 11.76 -2.42 -2.92
C ASN A 56 10.38 -1.74 -3.08
N LEU A 57 10.12 -0.65 -2.35
CA LEU A 57 8.84 0.06 -2.38
C LEU A 57 8.90 1.28 -3.31
N ASP A 58 7.73 1.83 -3.65
CA ASP A 58 7.65 3.08 -4.38
C ASP A 58 8.02 4.30 -3.51
N ASP A 59 8.44 5.38 -4.16
CA ASP A 59 8.90 6.60 -3.49
C ASP A 59 7.82 7.29 -2.64
N GLU A 60 6.54 7.14 -2.99
CA GLU A 60 5.44 7.72 -2.23
C GLU A 60 5.33 7.02 -0.87
N ILE A 61 5.34 5.68 -0.88
CA ILE A 61 5.31 4.84 0.31
C ILE A 61 6.57 5.06 1.15
N ASN A 62 7.75 5.07 0.53
CA ASN A 62 9.00 5.32 1.23
C ASN A 62 9.04 6.67 1.93
N LYS A 63 8.54 7.71 1.27
CA LYS A 63 8.42 9.04 1.87
C LYS A 63 7.47 9.03 3.08
N LYS A 64 6.35 8.29 3.01
CA LYS A 64 5.44 8.13 4.17
C LYS A 64 6.13 7.43 5.34
N ILE A 65 6.83 6.32 5.11
CA ILE A 65 7.59 5.59 6.14
C ILE A 65 8.65 6.51 6.77
N TYR A 66 9.44 7.20 5.94
CA TYR A 66 10.44 8.17 6.41
C TYR A 66 9.80 9.24 7.31
N ASN A 67 8.69 9.85 6.87
CA ASN A 67 8.02 10.87 7.66
C ASN A 67 7.57 10.34 9.02
N LYS A 68 7.07 9.09 9.10
CA LYS A 68 6.69 8.44 10.37
C LYS A 68 7.90 8.17 11.26
N LEU A 69 8.99 7.66 10.68
CA LEU A 69 10.26 7.47 11.40
C LEU A 69 10.79 8.77 11.99
N MET A 70 10.52 9.91 11.34
CA MET A 70 10.98 11.22 11.79
C MET A 70 10.00 11.95 12.72
N SER A 71 8.69 11.77 12.58
CA SER A 71 7.66 12.45 13.40
C SER A 71 7.62 11.97 14.85
N ASP A 72 7.92 10.68 15.08
CA ASP A 72 7.58 10.06 16.35
C ASP A 72 8.65 10.29 17.40
N ASN A 73 8.25 10.54 18.65
CA ASN A 73 9.21 10.98 19.67
C ASN A 73 10.24 9.90 20.03
N LEU A 74 9.81 8.64 20.12
CA LEU A 74 10.64 7.47 20.40
C LEU A 74 10.16 6.31 19.55
N PHE A 75 11.05 5.34 19.31
CA PHE A 75 10.68 4.10 18.64
C PHE A 75 10.08 3.11 19.63
N SER A 76 8.95 2.53 19.25
CA SER A 76 8.38 1.35 19.89
C SER A 76 8.87 0.11 19.15
N LEU A 77 9.47 -0.83 19.89
CA LEU A 77 9.94 -2.10 19.33
C LEU A 77 8.80 -2.87 18.67
N SER A 78 7.69 -3.07 19.38
CA SER A 78 6.54 -3.83 18.87
C SER A 78 5.99 -3.26 17.56
N LYS A 79 5.94 -1.92 17.42
CA LYS A 79 5.45 -1.29 16.19
C LYS A 79 6.41 -1.42 15.02
N LEU A 80 7.72 -1.43 15.28
CA LEU A 80 8.72 -1.73 14.26
C LEU A 80 8.68 -3.20 13.85
N GLU A 81 8.45 -4.11 14.81
CA GLU A 81 8.21 -5.53 14.56
C GLU A 81 6.97 -5.74 13.71
N ASP A 82 5.84 -5.09 14.02
CA ASP A 82 4.60 -5.17 13.23
C ASP A 82 4.82 -4.74 11.77
N ILE A 83 5.63 -3.70 11.53
CA ILE A 83 5.98 -3.25 10.17
C ILE A 83 6.75 -4.30 9.41
N ASN A 84 7.82 -4.82 10.02
CA ASN A 84 8.66 -5.79 9.32
C ASN A 84 7.93 -7.12 9.14
N GLU A 85 7.09 -7.52 10.10
CA GLU A 85 6.19 -8.67 9.93
C GLU A 85 5.24 -8.48 8.75
N PHE A 86 4.67 -7.27 8.56
CA PHE A 86 3.83 -6.97 7.41
C PHE A 86 4.58 -7.13 6.08
N PHE A 87 5.78 -6.56 5.95
CA PHE A 87 6.57 -6.68 4.73
C PHE A 87 7.07 -8.11 4.48
N ASP A 88 7.50 -8.81 5.53
CA ASP A 88 7.90 -10.21 5.42
C ASP A 88 6.73 -11.06 4.90
N LYS A 89 5.54 -10.91 5.49
CA LYS A 89 4.34 -11.63 5.04
C LYS A 89 3.98 -11.31 3.60
N LEU A 90 4.08 -10.05 3.17
CA LEU A 90 3.83 -9.64 1.78
C LEU A 90 4.75 -10.27 0.73
N ASP A 91 5.92 -10.78 1.15
CA ASP A 91 6.89 -11.43 0.27
C ASP A 91 6.68 -12.95 0.16
N TYR A 92 6.01 -13.57 1.14
CA TYR A 92 5.87 -15.02 1.23
C TYR A 92 4.42 -15.54 1.22
N GLU A 93 3.44 -14.71 1.57
CA GLU A 93 2.02 -15.07 1.70
C GLU A 93 1.18 -14.46 0.57
N GLU A 94 -0.04 -14.97 0.37
CA GLU A 94 -0.99 -14.38 -0.57
C GLU A 94 -1.48 -13.03 -0.02
N VAL A 95 -1.58 -12.01 -0.89
CA VAL A 95 -1.93 -10.62 -0.51
C VAL A 95 -3.21 -10.57 0.34
N ASP A 96 -4.19 -11.41 0.02
CA ASP A 96 -5.46 -11.47 0.72
C ASP A 96 -5.35 -12.08 2.12
N GLU A 97 -4.45 -13.06 2.31
CA GLU A 97 -4.15 -13.61 3.65
C GLU A 97 -3.48 -12.56 4.53
N VAL A 98 -2.56 -11.77 3.95
CA VAL A 98 -1.91 -10.65 4.64
C VAL A 98 -2.93 -9.58 5.02
N ALA A 99 -3.78 -9.17 4.07
CA ALA A 99 -4.82 -8.17 4.31
C ALA A 99 -5.70 -8.58 5.51
N ASN A 100 -6.20 -9.82 5.50
CA ASN A 100 -7.01 -10.36 6.58
C ASN A 100 -6.27 -10.41 7.93
N TYR A 101 -4.99 -10.80 7.93
CA TYR A 101 -4.19 -10.87 9.17
C TYR A 101 -4.03 -9.49 9.82
N PHE A 102 -3.80 -8.46 9.01
CA PHE A 102 -3.65 -7.09 9.48
C PHE A 102 -4.97 -6.30 9.56
N SER A 103 -6.11 -6.95 9.28
CA SER A 103 -7.45 -6.32 9.24
C SER A 103 -7.52 -5.13 8.25
N LEU A 104 -6.90 -5.31 7.09
CA LEU A 104 -6.90 -4.39 5.94
C LEU A 104 -7.90 -4.88 4.88
N ASP A 105 -8.11 -4.07 3.85
CA ASP A 105 -9.09 -4.38 2.82
C ASP A 105 -8.65 -5.60 2.00
N ASN A 106 -9.47 -6.65 2.04
CA ASN A 106 -9.29 -7.81 1.17
C ASN A 106 -9.62 -7.46 -0.30
N PHE A 107 -9.40 -8.39 -1.21
CA PHE A 107 -9.52 -8.14 -2.65
C PHE A 107 -10.93 -7.68 -3.03
N ASP A 108 -11.98 -8.30 -2.46
CA ASP A 108 -13.36 -7.93 -2.73
C ASP A 108 -13.69 -6.53 -2.19
N GLU A 109 -13.22 -6.20 -0.98
CA GLU A 109 -13.39 -4.88 -0.36
C GLU A 109 -12.66 -3.79 -1.18
N PHE A 110 -11.44 -4.08 -1.65
CA PHE A 110 -10.69 -3.20 -2.55
C PHE A 110 -11.42 -2.95 -3.87
N LEU A 111 -11.96 -4.01 -4.51
CA LEU A 111 -12.72 -3.86 -5.75
C LEU A 111 -13.98 -3.00 -5.53
N GLU A 112 -14.66 -3.17 -4.38
CA GLU A 112 -15.84 -2.37 -4.03
C GLU A 112 -15.48 -0.90 -3.79
N GLU A 113 -14.44 -0.61 -3.01
CA GLU A 113 -14.02 0.76 -2.68
C GLU A 113 -13.58 1.54 -3.93
N GLU A 114 -12.83 0.88 -4.83
CA GLU A 114 -12.33 1.50 -6.06
C GLU A 114 -13.33 1.42 -7.23
N GLU A 115 -14.56 0.94 -6.98
CA GLU A 115 -15.61 0.75 -7.98
C GLU A 115 -15.15 -0.07 -9.22
N ILE A 116 -14.25 -1.05 -8.98
CA ILE A 116 -13.69 -1.92 -9.99
C ILE A 116 -14.61 -3.14 -10.17
N ILE A 117 -15.06 -3.35 -11.41
CA ILE A 117 -16.00 -4.40 -11.76
C ILE A 117 -15.31 -5.43 -12.63
N SER A 118 -15.43 -6.72 -12.27
CA SER A 118 -14.94 -7.81 -13.10
C SER A 118 -15.79 -8.00 -14.37
N ASP A 119 -15.19 -8.59 -15.39
CA ASP A 119 -15.83 -8.88 -16.68
C ASP A 119 -17.15 -9.66 -16.51
N SER A 120 -17.16 -10.69 -15.65
CA SER A 120 -18.33 -11.50 -15.36
C SER A 120 -19.44 -10.71 -14.65
N SER A 121 -19.07 -9.86 -13.69
CA SER A 121 -20.03 -9.04 -12.97
C SER A 121 -20.63 -7.97 -13.89
N LEU A 122 -19.83 -7.40 -14.79
CA LEU A 122 -20.30 -6.47 -15.80
C LEU A 122 -21.28 -7.12 -16.77
N GLU A 123 -20.99 -8.35 -17.24
CA GLU A 123 -21.93 -9.12 -18.07
C GLU A 123 -23.30 -9.26 -17.40
N GLU A 124 -23.30 -9.65 -16.12
CA GLU A 124 -24.53 -9.85 -15.35
C GLU A 124 -25.30 -8.54 -15.15
N LEU A 125 -24.60 -7.43 -14.88
CA LEU A 125 -25.19 -6.09 -14.75
C LEU A 125 -25.85 -5.65 -16.06
N ILE A 126 -25.16 -5.81 -17.18
CA ILE A 126 -25.67 -5.48 -18.52
C ILE A 126 -26.91 -6.33 -18.84
N ASP A 127 -26.81 -7.65 -18.70
CA ASP A 127 -27.88 -8.59 -19.05
C ASP A 127 -29.13 -8.38 -18.19
N THR A 128 -28.96 -8.20 -16.87
CA THR A 128 -30.06 -7.91 -15.95
C THR A 128 -30.72 -6.58 -16.30
N SER A 129 -29.94 -5.53 -16.53
CA SER A 129 -30.50 -4.22 -16.86
C SER A 129 -31.26 -4.22 -18.20
N LEU A 130 -30.76 -4.93 -19.21
CA LEU A 130 -31.44 -5.09 -20.50
C LEU A 130 -32.74 -5.91 -20.37
N LYS A 131 -32.76 -6.93 -19.51
CA LYS A 131 -33.98 -7.72 -19.23
C LYS A 131 -35.06 -6.90 -18.54
N GLU A 132 -34.68 -6.02 -17.63
CA GLU A 132 -35.63 -5.21 -16.84
C GLU A 132 -36.10 -3.95 -17.56
N ASN A 133 -35.19 -3.25 -18.25
CA ASN A 133 -35.45 -1.91 -18.81
C ASN A 133 -35.39 -1.86 -20.35
N GLY A 134 -34.97 -2.94 -21.01
CA GLY A 134 -34.88 -3.00 -22.46
C GLY A 134 -33.91 -1.97 -23.05
N LEU A 135 -34.33 -1.34 -24.15
CA LEU A 135 -33.51 -0.37 -24.89
C LEU A 135 -33.26 0.95 -24.14
N ASP A 136 -34.04 1.25 -23.11
CA ASP A 136 -33.88 2.46 -22.29
C ASP A 136 -32.81 2.30 -21.19
N SER A 137 -32.15 1.13 -21.12
CA SER A 137 -31.08 0.88 -20.15
C SER A 137 -29.84 1.75 -20.40
N TYR A 138 -29.31 2.36 -19.33
CA TYR A 138 -28.01 3.06 -19.34
C TYR A 138 -26.87 2.15 -19.85
N TYR A 139 -26.90 0.87 -19.47
CA TYR A 139 -25.87 -0.12 -19.74
C TYR A 139 -25.79 -0.54 -21.21
N ILE A 140 -26.77 -0.20 -22.05
CA ILE A 140 -26.72 -0.53 -23.49
C ILE A 140 -25.50 0.09 -24.17
N ASN A 141 -25.06 1.26 -23.70
CA ASN A 141 -23.91 1.96 -24.24
C ASN A 141 -22.57 1.31 -23.85
N LEU A 142 -22.57 0.43 -22.84
CA LEU A 142 -21.38 -0.30 -22.41
C LEU A 142 -21.17 -1.60 -23.19
N VAL A 143 -22.19 -2.11 -23.89
CA VAL A 143 -22.13 -3.40 -24.62
C VAL A 143 -21.02 -3.42 -25.68
N GLU A 144 -20.93 -2.38 -26.51
CA GLU A 144 -19.90 -2.31 -27.56
C GLU A 144 -18.49 -2.10 -26.98
N PRO A 145 -18.26 -1.13 -26.05
CA PRO A 145 -16.99 -1.01 -25.34
C PRO A 145 -16.54 -2.31 -24.66
N TRP A 146 -17.48 -3.01 -24.00
CA TRP A 146 -17.24 -4.26 -23.30
C TRP A 146 -16.83 -5.38 -24.25
N ARG A 147 -17.60 -5.63 -25.31
CA ARG A 147 -17.29 -6.67 -26.32
C ARG A 147 -15.94 -6.50 -27.02
N ASN A 148 -15.47 -5.25 -27.13
CA ASN A 148 -14.19 -4.93 -27.74
C ASN A 148 -13.03 -4.87 -26.72
N SER A 149 -13.33 -5.04 -25.42
CA SER A 149 -12.34 -5.04 -24.35
C SER A 149 -11.69 -6.41 -24.21
N THR A 150 -10.41 -6.44 -23.88
CA THR A 150 -9.69 -7.64 -23.41
C THR A 150 -9.36 -7.54 -21.92
N ALA A 151 -9.90 -6.54 -21.23
CA ALA A 151 -9.69 -6.32 -19.81
C ALA A 151 -10.55 -7.30 -19.01
N GLU A 152 -10.01 -7.79 -17.90
CA GLU A 152 -10.71 -8.68 -16.97
C GLU A 152 -11.43 -7.89 -15.88
N TYR A 153 -11.00 -6.64 -15.64
CA TYR A 153 -11.62 -5.71 -14.71
C TYR A 153 -11.66 -4.30 -15.31
N VAL A 154 -12.70 -3.53 -14.96
CA VAL A 154 -12.92 -2.18 -15.49
C VAL A 154 -13.51 -1.27 -14.43
N VAL A 155 -13.29 0.03 -14.59
CA VAL A 155 -14.04 1.07 -13.88
C VAL A 155 -14.95 1.75 -14.89
N ILE A 156 -16.26 1.83 -14.58
CA ILE A 156 -17.24 2.43 -15.48
C ILE A 156 -17.07 3.95 -15.49
N ASN A 157 -17.04 4.55 -16.67
CA ASN A 157 -17.04 6.00 -16.79
C ASN A 157 -18.47 6.53 -17.02
N ASP A 158 -19.04 7.09 -15.97
CA ASP A 158 -20.38 7.67 -15.98
C ASP A 158 -20.55 8.82 -16.99
N TYR A 159 -19.47 9.50 -17.37
CA TYR A 159 -19.51 10.69 -18.24
C TYR A 159 -19.33 10.37 -19.72
N VAL A 160 -18.64 9.30 -20.06
CA VAL A 160 -18.32 8.92 -21.45
C VAL A 160 -18.56 7.44 -21.67
N ASN A 161 -19.83 7.00 -21.54
CA ASN A 161 -20.40 5.76 -22.10
C ASN A 161 -19.35 4.67 -22.44
N GLY A 162 -18.61 4.23 -21.43
CA GLY A 162 -17.35 3.51 -21.61
C GLY A 162 -16.64 3.27 -20.28
N PHE A 163 -15.32 3.09 -20.32
CA PHE A 163 -14.52 2.75 -19.13
C PHE A 163 -13.47 3.83 -18.88
N SER A 164 -13.30 4.24 -17.62
CA SER A 164 -12.25 5.16 -17.20
C SER A 164 -10.92 4.42 -17.14
N ASP A 165 -10.94 3.23 -16.55
CA ASP A 165 -9.78 2.38 -16.35
C ASP A 165 -10.08 0.93 -16.71
N LYS A 166 -9.01 0.19 -17.04
CA LYS A 166 -9.04 -1.18 -17.52
C LYS A 166 -7.83 -1.92 -16.97
N TYR A 167 -8.06 -3.13 -16.48
CA TYR A 167 -7.03 -3.95 -15.87
C TYR A 167 -7.09 -5.38 -16.38
N SER A 168 -5.93 -5.98 -16.58
CA SER A 168 -5.74 -7.45 -16.51
C SER A 168 -5.75 -7.93 -15.05
N ASP A 169 -5.87 -9.24 -14.84
CA ASP A 169 -5.83 -9.85 -13.50
C ASP A 169 -4.53 -9.51 -12.73
N ASP A 170 -3.38 -9.56 -13.40
CA ASP A 170 -2.09 -9.22 -12.78
C ASP A 170 -2.01 -7.73 -12.39
N GLU A 171 -2.59 -6.84 -13.20
CA GLU A 171 -2.60 -5.40 -12.93
C GLU A 171 -3.48 -5.05 -11.73
N VAL A 172 -4.67 -5.65 -11.62
CA VAL A 172 -5.57 -5.38 -10.48
C VAL A 172 -5.01 -5.99 -9.18
N LYS A 173 -4.36 -7.16 -9.24
CA LYS A 173 -3.68 -7.75 -8.07
C LYS A 173 -2.50 -6.91 -7.60
N LYS A 174 -1.74 -6.33 -8.54
CA LYS A 174 -0.68 -5.38 -8.20
C LYS A 174 -1.25 -4.10 -7.58
N ALA A 175 -2.38 -3.61 -8.09
CA ALA A 175 -3.09 -2.47 -7.52
C ALA A 175 -3.55 -2.77 -6.09
N HIS A 176 -4.13 -3.94 -5.85
CA HIS A 176 -4.53 -4.41 -4.51
C HIS A 176 -3.35 -4.50 -3.55
N LYS A 177 -2.21 -5.09 -3.96
CA LYS A 177 -1.00 -5.12 -3.12
C LYS A 177 -0.56 -3.70 -2.73
N ASN A 178 -0.58 -2.76 -3.67
CA ASN A 178 -0.23 -1.37 -3.38
C ASN A 178 -1.25 -0.68 -2.47
N HIS A 179 -2.54 -0.97 -2.64
CA HIS A 179 -3.63 -0.48 -1.78
C HIS A 179 -3.39 -0.86 -0.33
N ILE A 180 -3.18 -2.15 -0.05
CA ILE A 180 -3.01 -2.61 1.33
C ILE A 180 -1.71 -2.09 1.96
N ILE A 181 -0.62 -1.92 1.20
CA ILE A 181 0.60 -1.28 1.73
C ILE A 181 0.31 0.17 2.10
N LYS A 182 -0.40 0.91 1.24
CA LYS A 182 -0.78 2.30 1.51
C LYS A 182 -1.68 2.39 2.75
N GLN A 183 -2.70 1.55 2.85
CA GLN A 183 -3.62 1.50 3.99
C GLN A 183 -2.86 1.18 5.29
N PHE A 184 -2.05 0.12 5.30
CA PHE A 184 -1.23 -0.26 6.45
C PHE A 184 -0.32 0.89 6.91
N ILE A 185 0.40 1.50 5.96
CA ILE A 185 1.30 2.62 6.26
C ILE A 185 0.52 3.84 6.74
N ASP A 186 -0.66 4.15 6.20
CA ASP A 186 -1.45 5.31 6.62
C ASP A 186 -2.00 5.14 8.05
N GLU A 187 -2.43 3.94 8.41
CA GLU A 187 -2.90 3.59 9.76
C GLU A 187 -1.79 3.50 10.81
N LEU A 188 -0.54 3.38 10.35
CA LEU A 188 0.62 3.17 11.19
C LEU A 188 0.85 4.28 12.21
N LYS A 189 1.07 3.92 13.47
CA LYS A 189 1.51 4.84 14.52
C LYS A 189 2.81 4.28 15.08
N LEU A 190 3.96 4.94 14.92
CA LEU A 190 5.26 4.46 15.44
C LEU A 190 5.50 4.87 16.92
N GLY A 191 4.69 5.77 17.47
CA GLY A 191 4.74 6.30 18.84
C GLY A 191 3.42 6.30 19.60
#